data_AF-A0A7V9R5L9-F1
#
_entry.id   AF-A0A7V9R5L9-F1
#
_cell.length_a   1.000
_cell.length_b   1.000
_cell.length_c   1.000
_cell.angle_alpha   90.00
_cell.angle_beta   90.00
_cell.angle_gamma   90.00
#
_symmetry.space_group_name_H-M   'P 1'
#
loop_
_entity.id
_entity.type
_entity.pdbx_description
1 polymer ?
#
loop_
_entity_poly.entity_id
_entity_poly.type
_entity_poly.pdbx_seq_one_letter_code
_entity_poly.pdbx_strand_id
1 'polypeptide(L)'
;MSDALPLPPRPNLQQFKKLAKDFQHACKSSESGAIRGWAARWAENIARLQGLEITPQVQRQIDSEAERIEHRWHKFKKTNERAARCTLADAQFFVARGHGFASWPKFTKHLEALARASSPVSKFEAAVDAIVSGDLAGIEKLLSENSDLVRGRSTREHRSTLLHYVSANGVEDFRQKTPKNIVEITKLLLKAGADVNAESDAYGGRSTTLGLTATSWHPENAGVQLPLMELLIEYGAMVDGPDGGSAVNGCLHNGRGEAAEFFASRGARLDLEGAAGVGWLDVVKSFFKEDGSLKSPATQEQMKDGFAWACEFSRTRVVDFL
;
A
#
# COMPACT_ATOMS: atom_id res chain seq x y z
N MET A 1 -0.91 5.70 4.22
CA MET A 1 0.03 4.70 3.70
C MET A 1 0.80 4.12 4.88
N SER A 2 1.06 2.82 4.88
CA SER A 2 1.79 2.22 5.99
C SER A 2 3.28 2.36 5.72
N ASP A 3 3.87 3.51 6.13
CA ASP A 3 5.32 3.73 6.30
C ASP A 3 5.87 2.79 7.40
N ALA A 4 5.53 1.50 7.33
CA ALA A 4 5.88 0.51 8.31
C ALA A 4 7.34 0.15 8.12
N LEU A 5 8.10 0.25 9.19
CA LEU A 5 9.48 -0.18 9.25
C LEU A 5 9.51 -1.72 9.29
N PRO A 6 10.46 -2.36 8.60
CA PRO A 6 10.62 -3.80 8.66
C PRO A 6 10.98 -4.25 10.09
N LEU A 7 10.63 -5.48 10.41
CA LEU A 7 11.09 -6.14 11.63
C LEU A 7 12.47 -6.76 11.38
N PRO A 8 13.34 -6.84 12.41
CA PRO A 8 14.56 -7.62 12.30
C PRO A 8 14.22 -9.12 12.15
N PRO A 9 15.10 -9.96 11.58
CA PRO A 9 14.80 -11.37 11.29
C PRO A 9 14.37 -12.23 12.48
N ARG A 10 14.79 -11.86 13.70
CA ARG A 10 14.39 -12.50 14.95
C ARG A 10 13.85 -11.45 15.91
N PRO A 11 12.61 -10.96 15.68
CA PRO A 11 12.08 -9.86 16.46
C PRO A 11 11.77 -10.32 17.88
N ASN A 12 12.17 -9.53 18.87
CA ASN A 12 11.99 -9.83 20.29
C ASN A 12 11.36 -8.63 21.01
N LEU A 13 10.32 -8.88 21.80
CA LEU A 13 9.62 -7.87 22.61
C LEU A 13 10.58 -7.06 23.50
N GLN A 14 11.60 -7.68 24.09
CA GLN A 14 12.53 -6.96 24.97
C GLN A 14 13.37 -5.93 24.20
N GLN A 15 13.75 -6.23 22.95
CA GLN A 15 14.44 -5.27 22.08
C GLN A 15 13.56 -4.06 21.81
N PHE A 16 12.27 -4.27 21.50
CA PHE A 16 11.33 -3.17 21.26
C PHE A 16 10.99 -2.38 22.52
N LYS A 17 10.93 -3.02 23.70
CA LYS A 17 10.79 -2.32 24.98
C LYS A 17 11.99 -1.40 25.24
N LYS A 18 13.21 -1.88 24.96
CA LYS A 18 14.42 -1.07 25.05
C LYS A 18 14.38 0.07 24.03
N LEU A 19 14.05 -0.23 22.77
CA LEU A 19 13.93 0.76 21.70
C LEU A 19 12.97 1.90 22.06
N ALA A 20 11.81 1.59 22.65
CA ALA A 20 10.85 2.59 23.13
C ALA A 20 11.38 3.40 24.32
N LYS A 21 12.13 2.80 25.25
CA LYS A 21 12.81 3.54 26.32
C LYS A 21 13.87 4.48 25.74
N ASP A 22 14.69 4.01 24.81
CA ASP A 22 15.75 4.81 24.19
C ASP A 22 15.13 5.99 23.42
N PHE A 23 14.01 5.76 22.72
CA PHE A 23 13.23 6.82 22.07
C PHE A 23 12.71 7.84 23.08
N GLN A 24 12.19 7.38 24.22
CA GLN A 24 11.70 8.26 25.28
C GLN A 24 12.79 9.20 25.78
N HIS A 25 14.02 8.69 25.99
CA HIS A 25 15.15 9.51 26.42
C HIS A 25 15.52 10.52 25.34
N ALA A 26 15.61 10.11 24.07
CA ALA A 26 15.87 11.01 22.94
C ALA A 26 14.81 12.11 22.84
N CYS A 27 13.54 11.76 23.01
CA CYS A 27 12.40 12.68 22.95
C CYS A 27 12.41 13.74 24.06
N LYS A 28 12.94 13.38 25.24
CA LYS A 28 13.08 14.28 26.40
C LYS A 28 14.39 15.07 26.41
N SER A 29 15.33 14.74 25.51
CA SER A 29 16.62 15.42 25.43
C SER A 29 16.43 16.87 24.96
N SER A 30 17.29 17.76 25.46
CA SER A 30 17.44 19.13 24.93
C SER A 30 18.41 19.19 23.75
N GLU A 31 19.06 18.08 23.40
CA GLU A 31 20.00 17.99 22.28
C GLU A 31 19.25 18.02 20.94
N SER A 32 19.67 18.96 20.07
CA SER A 32 19.16 19.02 18.70
C SER A 32 19.52 17.76 17.93
N GLY A 33 18.54 17.14 17.27
CA GLY A 33 18.75 15.92 16.48
C GLY A 33 18.79 14.62 17.29
N ALA A 34 18.49 14.63 18.60
CA ALA A 34 18.47 13.41 19.41
C ALA A 34 17.55 12.31 18.84
N ILE A 35 16.40 12.71 18.30
CA ILE A 35 15.42 11.79 17.68
C ILE A 35 15.96 11.24 16.36
N ARG A 36 16.51 12.09 15.49
CA ARG A 36 17.20 11.65 14.27
C ARG A 36 18.32 10.67 14.57
N GLY A 37 19.16 10.96 15.56
CA GLY A 37 20.24 10.07 15.99
C GLY A 37 19.74 8.72 16.51
N TRP A 38 18.64 8.71 17.28
CA TRP A 38 17.98 7.47 17.68
C TRP A 38 17.45 6.68 16.47
N ALA A 39 16.80 7.35 15.52
CA ALA A 39 16.21 6.72 14.35
C ALA A 39 17.30 6.14 13.42
N ALA A 40 18.39 6.86 13.22
CA ALA A 40 19.54 6.40 12.42
C ALA A 40 20.16 5.13 13.01
N ARG A 41 20.40 5.10 14.34
CA ARG A 41 20.90 3.90 15.03
C ARG A 41 19.96 2.71 14.90
N TRP A 42 18.65 2.95 14.94
CA TRP A 42 17.66 1.89 14.76
C TRP A 42 17.69 1.34 13.33
N ALA A 43 17.65 2.20 12.32
CA ALA A 43 17.69 1.81 10.91
C ALA A 43 19.01 1.08 10.56
N GLU A 44 20.14 1.57 11.06
CA GLU A 44 21.44 0.89 10.92
C GLU A 44 21.44 -0.50 11.56
N ASN A 45 20.88 -0.63 12.77
CA ASN A 45 20.77 -1.92 13.43
C ASN A 45 19.87 -2.91 12.65
N ILE A 46 18.75 -2.45 12.07
CA ILE A 46 17.95 -3.29 11.17
C ILE A 46 18.80 -3.74 9.98
N ALA A 47 19.48 -2.82 9.29
CA ALA A 47 20.29 -3.13 8.12
C ALA A 47 21.37 -4.18 8.43
N ARG A 48 22.09 -4.01 9.55
CA ARG A 48 23.09 -4.98 10.02
C ARG A 48 22.47 -6.34 10.33
N LEU A 49 21.32 -6.38 11.00
CA LEU A 49 20.62 -7.63 11.32
C LEU A 49 20.10 -8.35 10.06
N GLN A 50 19.87 -7.62 8.97
CA GLN A 50 19.53 -8.16 7.66
C GLN A 50 20.78 -8.60 6.85
N GLY A 51 21.98 -8.45 7.41
CA GLY A 51 23.22 -8.82 6.74
C GLY A 51 23.70 -7.80 5.70
N LEU A 52 23.18 -6.57 5.71
CA LEU A 52 23.61 -5.52 4.81
C LEU A 52 24.91 -4.88 5.30
N GLU A 53 25.86 -4.70 4.37
CA GLU A 53 27.05 -3.89 4.60
C GLU A 53 26.69 -2.40 4.55
N ILE A 54 27.19 -1.61 5.50
CA ILE A 54 26.93 -0.17 5.57
C ILE A 54 27.83 0.57 4.57
N THR A 55 27.43 0.54 3.31
CA THR A 55 28.06 1.32 2.23
C THR A 55 27.58 2.78 2.27
N PRO A 56 28.26 3.73 1.57
CA PRO A 56 27.78 5.12 1.47
C PRO A 56 26.36 5.26 0.90
N GLN A 57 25.90 4.31 0.09
CA GLN A 57 24.52 4.29 -0.40
C GLN A 57 23.54 3.87 0.69
N VAL A 58 23.85 2.80 1.44
CA VAL A 58 23.03 2.34 2.56
C VAL A 58 22.98 3.41 3.66
N GLN A 59 24.10 4.09 3.93
CA GLN A 59 24.13 5.19 4.89
C GLN A 59 23.17 6.32 4.50
N ARG A 60 23.15 6.74 3.23
CA ARG A 60 22.19 7.75 2.74
C ARG A 60 20.73 7.32 2.92
N GLN A 61 20.44 6.03 2.73
CA GLN A 61 19.09 5.48 2.99
C GLN A 61 18.75 5.53 4.48
N ILE A 62 19.68 5.14 5.35
CA ILE A 62 19.53 5.23 6.81
C ILE A 62 19.25 6.67 7.24
N ASP A 63 20.01 7.63 6.73
CA ASP A 63 19.86 9.05 7.06
C ASP A 63 18.49 9.58 6.61
N SER A 64 18.07 9.24 5.38
CA SER A 64 16.76 9.63 4.85
C SER A 64 15.60 9.04 5.66
N GLU A 65 15.69 7.77 6.04
CA GLU A 65 14.67 7.14 6.91
C GLU A 65 14.66 7.74 8.31
N ALA A 66 15.82 8.10 8.86
CA ALA A 66 15.92 8.79 10.15
C ALA A 66 15.23 10.17 10.12
N GLU A 67 15.41 10.93 9.04
CA GLU A 67 14.72 12.21 8.81
C GLU A 67 13.21 12.04 8.70
N ARG A 68 12.74 11.02 7.96
CA ARG A 68 11.31 10.70 7.85
C ARG A 68 10.71 10.37 9.22
N ILE A 69 11.39 9.56 10.02
CA ILE A 69 10.95 9.18 11.37
C ILE A 69 10.87 10.41 12.30
N GLU A 70 11.88 11.27 12.29
CA GLU A 70 11.89 12.53 13.05
C GLU A 70 10.72 13.44 12.65
N HIS A 71 10.51 13.64 11.34
CA HIS A 71 9.41 14.43 10.83
C HIS A 71 8.04 13.87 11.25
N ARG A 72 7.86 12.54 11.16
CA ARG A 72 6.63 11.85 11.61
C ARG A 72 6.36 12.07 13.09
N TRP A 73 7.40 12.01 13.93
CA TRP A 73 7.26 12.30 15.35
C TRP A 73 6.83 13.75 15.59
N HIS A 74 7.46 14.72 14.93
CA HIS A 74 7.09 16.13 15.09
C HIS A 74 5.66 16.40 14.65
N LYS A 75 5.21 15.80 13.54
CA LYS A 75 3.81 15.87 13.09
C LYS A 75 2.87 15.27 14.13
N PHE A 76 3.19 14.10 14.66
CA PHE A 76 2.40 13.44 15.72
C PHE A 76 2.33 14.30 17.00
N LYS A 77 3.43 14.92 17.43
CA LYS A 77 3.47 15.80 18.60
C LYS A 77 2.61 17.05 18.40
N LYS A 78 2.54 17.60 17.18
CA LYS A 78 1.68 18.75 16.84
C LYS A 78 0.19 18.42 16.92
N THR A 79 -0.20 17.19 16.58
CA THR A 79 -1.61 16.78 16.55
C THR A 79 -2.08 16.03 17.81
N ASN A 80 -1.16 15.74 18.74
CA ASN A 80 -1.46 15.03 19.98
C ASN A 80 -0.78 15.70 21.18
N GLU A 81 -1.51 16.54 21.89
CA GLU A 81 -1.01 17.28 23.06
C GLU A 81 -0.45 16.37 24.17
N ARG A 82 -0.94 15.12 24.29
CA ARG A 82 -0.41 14.16 25.27
C ARG A 82 1.02 13.73 24.94
N ALA A 83 1.35 13.65 23.65
CA ALA A 83 2.69 13.30 23.17
C ALA A 83 3.75 14.36 23.53
N ALA A 84 3.33 15.57 23.95
CA ALA A 84 4.24 16.62 24.40
C ALA A 84 5.08 16.20 25.62
N ARG A 85 4.57 15.28 26.44
CA ARG A 85 5.24 14.80 27.66
C ARG A 85 6.25 13.69 27.41
N CYS A 86 6.32 13.14 26.20
CA CYS A 86 7.17 11.99 25.85
C CYS A 86 7.06 10.87 26.92
N THR A 87 5.85 10.42 27.25
CA THR A 87 5.71 9.31 28.21
C THR A 87 6.20 7.99 27.59
N LEU A 88 6.44 6.97 28.42
CA LEU A 88 6.82 5.67 27.89
C LEU A 88 5.70 5.06 27.04
N ALA A 89 4.44 5.33 27.40
CA ALA A 89 3.28 4.89 26.63
C ALA A 89 3.23 5.57 25.25
N ASP A 90 3.55 6.87 25.16
CA ASP A 90 3.63 7.59 23.87
C ASP A 90 4.77 7.03 23.00
N ALA A 91 5.92 6.75 23.61
CA ALA A 91 7.06 6.14 22.93
C ALA A 91 6.73 4.74 22.38
N GLN A 92 6.11 3.89 23.21
CA GLN A 92 5.63 2.57 22.81
C GLN A 92 4.59 2.65 21.70
N PHE A 93 3.66 3.60 21.80
CA PHE A 93 2.67 3.84 20.76
C PHE A 93 3.34 4.25 19.45
N PHE A 94 4.26 5.21 19.48
CA PHE A 94 4.99 5.66 18.28
C PHE A 94 5.77 4.53 17.61
N VAL A 95 6.48 3.71 18.39
CA VAL A 95 7.18 2.53 17.86
C VAL A 95 6.19 1.54 17.24
N ALA A 96 5.08 1.21 17.89
CA ALA A 96 4.07 0.31 17.35
C ALA A 96 3.44 0.84 16.04
N ARG A 97 3.12 2.15 15.99
CA ARG A 97 2.65 2.83 14.78
C ARG A 97 3.68 2.77 13.65
N GLY A 98 4.95 2.91 14.00
CA GLY A 98 6.08 2.77 13.09
C GLY A 98 6.18 1.39 12.44
N HIS A 99 5.57 0.35 13.02
CA HIS A 99 5.50 -1.00 12.45
C HIS A 99 4.11 -1.38 11.92
N GLY A 100 3.19 -0.43 11.78
CA GLY A 100 1.85 -0.67 11.22
C GLY A 100 0.82 -1.22 12.21
N PHE A 101 0.99 -0.97 13.52
CA PHE A 101 0.06 -1.41 14.57
C PHE A 101 -0.64 -0.25 15.26
N ALA A 102 -1.96 -0.37 15.44
CA ALA A 102 -2.78 0.66 16.11
C ALA A 102 -2.42 0.90 17.59
N SER A 103 -1.73 -0.05 18.24
CA SER A 103 -1.39 0.05 19.65
C SER A 103 -0.23 -0.87 20.04
N TRP A 104 0.44 -0.53 21.15
CA TRP A 104 1.51 -1.35 21.71
C TRP A 104 1.07 -2.78 22.10
N PRO A 105 -0.11 -3.00 22.71
CA PRO A 105 -0.60 -4.37 22.97
C PRO A 105 -0.80 -5.19 21.69
N LYS A 106 -1.34 -4.59 20.61
CA LYS A 106 -1.49 -5.28 19.31
C LYS A 106 -0.13 -5.65 18.73
N PHE A 107 0.83 -4.75 18.79
CA PHE A 107 2.20 -5.02 18.34
C PHE A 107 2.87 -6.12 19.17
N THR A 108 2.76 -6.06 20.50
CA THR A 108 3.32 -7.08 21.39
C THR A 108 2.74 -8.47 21.11
N LYS A 109 1.41 -8.57 20.97
CA LYS A 109 0.74 -9.82 20.61
C LYS A 109 1.21 -10.38 19.26
N HIS A 110 1.48 -9.50 18.29
CA HIS A 110 2.04 -9.90 17.00
C HIS A 110 3.46 -10.47 17.16
N LEU A 111 4.35 -9.82 17.91
CA LEU A 111 5.72 -10.29 18.17
C LEU A 111 5.73 -11.66 18.88
N GLU A 112 4.86 -11.85 19.87
CA GLU A 112 4.72 -13.11 20.60
C GLU A 112 4.17 -14.24 19.72
N ALA A 113 3.28 -13.91 18.77
CA ALA A 113 2.82 -14.87 17.78
C ALA A 113 3.96 -15.22 16.80
N LEU A 114 4.66 -14.22 16.27
CA LEU A 114 5.79 -14.40 15.34
C LEU A 114 6.89 -15.31 15.90
N ALA A 115 7.18 -15.22 17.20
CA ALA A 115 8.18 -16.04 17.86
C ALA A 115 7.86 -17.55 17.84
N ARG A 116 6.61 -17.94 17.55
CA ARG A 116 6.17 -19.33 17.45
C ARG A 116 5.99 -19.69 15.97
N ALA A 117 6.91 -20.47 15.41
CA ALA A 117 6.93 -20.80 13.97
C ALA A 117 5.64 -21.45 13.44
N SER A 118 4.90 -22.18 14.28
CA SER A 118 3.61 -22.80 13.92
C SER A 118 2.40 -21.87 14.10
N SER A 119 2.59 -20.64 14.55
CA SER A 119 1.47 -19.72 14.75
C SER A 119 0.85 -19.30 13.40
N PRO A 120 -0.47 -18.99 13.38
CA PRO A 120 -1.11 -18.45 12.17
C PRO A 120 -0.44 -17.17 11.67
N VAL A 121 0.09 -16.33 12.57
CA VAL A 121 0.78 -15.09 12.21
C VAL A 121 2.10 -15.40 11.50
N SER A 122 2.92 -16.31 12.04
CA SER A 122 4.19 -16.70 11.42
C SER A 122 3.97 -17.34 10.04
N LYS A 123 2.95 -18.19 9.90
CA LYS A 123 2.60 -18.80 8.61
C LYS A 123 2.07 -17.77 7.60
N PHE A 124 1.27 -16.81 8.05
CA PHE A 124 0.80 -15.71 7.19
C PHE A 124 1.96 -14.83 6.72
N GLU A 125 2.85 -14.43 7.62
CA GLU A 125 4.00 -13.59 7.30
C GLU A 125 4.98 -14.30 6.36
N ALA A 126 5.19 -15.62 6.54
CA ALA A 126 5.98 -16.44 5.61
C ALA A 126 5.33 -16.54 4.21
N ALA A 127 4.00 -16.68 4.14
CA ALA A 127 3.28 -16.68 2.87
C ALA A 127 3.37 -15.33 2.16
N VAL A 128 3.31 -14.23 2.89
CA VAL A 128 3.54 -12.88 2.36
C VAL A 128 4.96 -12.76 1.81
N ASP A 129 5.97 -13.20 2.55
CA ASP A 129 7.36 -13.14 2.09
C ASP A 129 7.57 -14.00 0.82
N ALA A 130 6.90 -15.16 0.71
CA ALA A 130 6.91 -15.98 -0.50
C ALA A 130 6.27 -15.25 -1.70
N ILE A 131 5.13 -14.58 -1.51
CA ILE A 131 4.48 -13.77 -2.56
C ILE A 131 5.39 -12.63 -3.03
N VAL A 132 5.96 -11.87 -2.09
CA VAL A 132 6.79 -10.69 -2.37
C VAL A 132 8.12 -11.08 -3.05
N SER A 133 8.67 -12.25 -2.73
CA SER A 133 9.91 -12.77 -3.32
C SER A 133 9.72 -13.57 -4.60
N GLY A 134 8.49 -13.94 -4.95
CA GLY A 134 8.21 -14.79 -6.11
C GLY A 134 8.40 -16.30 -5.85
N ASP A 135 8.51 -16.73 -4.58
CA ASP A 135 8.66 -18.14 -4.19
C ASP A 135 7.35 -18.92 -4.34
N LEU A 136 7.03 -19.27 -5.58
CA LEU A 136 5.82 -20.01 -5.95
C LEU A 136 5.73 -21.36 -5.23
N ALA A 137 6.86 -22.09 -5.14
CA ALA A 137 6.90 -23.39 -4.48
C ALA A 137 6.66 -23.27 -2.96
N GLY A 138 7.23 -22.23 -2.33
CA GLY A 138 7.02 -21.94 -0.91
C GLY A 138 5.57 -21.63 -0.58
N ILE A 139 4.90 -20.76 -1.36
CA ILE A 139 3.49 -20.45 -1.13
C ILE A 139 2.59 -21.66 -1.40
N GLU A 140 2.86 -22.47 -2.43
CA GLU A 140 2.12 -23.70 -2.72
C GLU A 140 2.22 -24.70 -1.56
N LYS A 141 3.43 -24.89 -1.02
CA LYS A 141 3.65 -25.73 0.17
C LYS A 141 2.86 -25.21 1.38
N LEU A 142 2.91 -23.91 1.66
CA LEU A 142 2.21 -23.33 2.80
C LEU A 142 0.68 -23.48 2.70
N LEU A 143 0.12 -23.34 1.50
CA LEU A 143 -1.32 -23.51 1.25
C LEU A 143 -1.75 -24.98 1.32
N SER A 144 -0.91 -25.92 0.87
CA SER A 144 -1.20 -27.36 1.01
C SER A 144 -1.13 -27.86 2.46
N GLU A 145 -0.24 -27.30 3.28
CA GLU A 145 -0.19 -27.57 4.73
C GLU A 145 -1.40 -26.98 5.48
N ASN A 146 -1.94 -25.85 5.01
CA ASN A 146 -3.08 -25.17 5.62
C ASN A 146 -3.88 -24.36 4.59
N SER A 147 -4.97 -24.95 4.09
CA SER A 147 -5.82 -24.31 3.08
C SER A 147 -6.51 -23.03 3.58
N ASP A 148 -6.78 -22.90 4.89
CA ASP A 148 -7.43 -21.71 5.44
C ASP A 148 -6.52 -20.48 5.45
N LEU A 149 -5.22 -20.67 5.24
CA LEU A 149 -4.24 -19.59 5.15
C LEU A 149 -4.60 -18.57 4.05
N VAL A 150 -5.22 -19.01 2.95
CA VAL A 150 -5.66 -18.15 1.85
C VAL A 150 -6.70 -17.10 2.28
N ARG A 151 -7.50 -17.41 3.32
CA ARG A 151 -8.50 -16.52 3.91
C ARG A 151 -7.96 -15.70 5.08
N GLY A 152 -6.70 -15.94 5.46
CA GLY A 152 -6.00 -15.22 6.52
C GLY A 152 -5.89 -13.73 6.22
N ARG A 153 -5.70 -12.95 7.28
CA ARG A 153 -5.51 -11.50 7.20
C ARG A 153 -4.32 -11.07 8.03
N SER A 154 -3.61 -10.06 7.55
CA SER A 154 -2.56 -9.40 8.31
C SER A 154 -3.11 -8.89 9.65
N THR A 155 -2.32 -9.04 10.71
CA THR A 155 -2.65 -8.46 12.02
C THR A 155 -2.34 -6.96 12.12
N ARG A 156 -1.74 -6.38 11.07
CA ARG A 156 -1.51 -4.94 10.96
C ARG A 156 -2.82 -4.22 10.63
N GLU A 157 -2.78 -2.90 10.70
CA GLU A 157 -3.97 -2.08 10.54
C GLU A 157 -4.68 -2.24 9.21
N HIS A 158 -3.94 -2.43 8.11
CA HIS A 158 -4.54 -2.57 6.79
C HIS A 158 -5.32 -3.89 6.61
N ARG A 159 -5.17 -4.89 7.50
CA ARG A 159 -5.93 -6.17 7.47
C ARG A 159 -5.97 -6.90 6.11
N SER A 160 -4.97 -6.67 5.26
CA SER A 160 -4.87 -7.25 3.92
C SER A 160 -4.88 -8.77 3.96
N THR A 161 -5.56 -9.40 3.00
CA THR A 161 -5.43 -10.84 2.72
C THR A 161 -4.16 -11.13 1.94
N LEU A 162 -3.80 -12.40 1.75
CA LEU A 162 -2.67 -12.76 0.87
C LEU A 162 -2.84 -12.22 -0.57
N LEU A 163 -4.07 -12.22 -1.08
CA LEU A 163 -4.35 -11.73 -2.43
C LEU A 163 -4.04 -10.23 -2.56
N HIS A 164 -4.29 -9.41 -1.54
CA HIS A 164 -3.97 -7.98 -1.60
C HIS A 164 -2.47 -7.71 -1.78
N TYR A 165 -1.59 -8.59 -1.27
CA TYR A 165 -0.13 -8.40 -1.39
C TYR A 165 0.36 -8.48 -2.84
N VAL A 166 -0.39 -9.09 -3.76
CA VAL A 166 -0.03 -9.15 -5.19
C VAL A 166 -0.10 -7.78 -5.87
N SER A 167 -0.88 -6.85 -5.31
CA SER A 167 -1.00 -5.48 -5.83
C SER A 167 0.23 -4.61 -5.56
N ALA A 168 1.07 -5.02 -4.59
CA ALA A 168 2.19 -4.23 -4.08
C ALA A 168 1.78 -2.77 -3.78
N ASN A 169 0.58 -2.58 -3.22
CA ASN A 169 0.01 -1.28 -2.86
C ASN A 169 -0.89 -1.44 -1.63
N GLY A 170 -0.94 -0.44 -0.76
CA GLY A 170 -1.75 -0.50 0.47
C GLY A 170 -1.23 -1.46 1.54
N VAL A 171 -0.02 -1.99 1.35
CA VAL A 171 0.72 -2.85 2.29
C VAL A 171 1.99 -2.14 2.77
N GLU A 172 2.84 -2.82 3.53
CA GLU A 172 4.09 -2.25 4.03
C GLU A 172 5.05 -1.87 2.90
N ASP A 173 5.59 -0.65 2.91
CA ASP A 173 6.44 -0.12 1.83
C ASP A 173 7.60 -1.04 1.46
N PHE A 174 8.28 -1.64 2.46
CA PHE A 174 9.39 -2.57 2.22
C PHE A 174 8.99 -3.88 1.52
N ARG A 175 7.68 -4.18 1.47
CA ARG A 175 7.06 -5.33 0.79
C ARG A 175 6.37 -4.96 -0.52
N GLN A 176 6.31 -3.69 -0.90
CA GLN A 176 5.77 -3.29 -2.20
C GLN A 176 6.78 -3.63 -3.31
N LYS A 177 6.83 -4.92 -3.68
CA LYS A 177 7.68 -5.45 -4.74
C LYS A 177 6.86 -6.40 -5.59
N THR A 178 7.04 -6.35 -6.89
CA THR A 178 6.33 -7.22 -7.83
C THR A 178 7.31 -8.16 -8.53
N PRO A 179 7.34 -9.46 -8.18
CA PRO A 179 8.15 -10.43 -8.90
C PRO A 179 7.56 -10.69 -10.30
N LYS A 180 8.40 -11.15 -11.24
CA LYS A 180 7.97 -11.39 -12.63
C LYS A 180 6.87 -12.45 -12.77
N ASN A 181 6.81 -13.39 -11.84
CA ASN A 181 5.81 -14.47 -11.79
C ASN A 181 4.60 -14.18 -10.90
N ILE A 182 4.30 -12.90 -10.62
CA ILE A 182 3.21 -12.55 -9.70
C ILE A 182 1.83 -12.99 -10.23
N VAL A 183 1.66 -13.07 -11.54
CA VAL A 183 0.41 -13.49 -12.19
C VAL A 183 0.14 -14.97 -11.90
N GLU A 184 1.17 -15.82 -11.95
CA GLU A 184 1.10 -17.24 -11.58
C GLU A 184 0.79 -17.43 -10.10
N ILE A 185 1.43 -16.66 -9.21
CA ILE A 185 1.15 -16.67 -7.78
C ILE A 185 -0.30 -16.24 -7.51
N THR A 186 -0.77 -15.20 -8.20
CA THR A 186 -2.15 -14.72 -8.09
C THR A 186 -3.14 -15.80 -8.51
N LYS A 187 -2.87 -16.50 -9.62
CA LYS A 187 -3.69 -17.62 -10.10
C LYS A 187 -3.74 -18.77 -9.08
N LEU A 188 -2.63 -19.08 -8.44
CA LEU A 188 -2.58 -20.07 -7.35
C LEU A 188 -3.48 -19.66 -6.17
N LEU A 189 -3.36 -18.41 -5.70
CA LEU A 189 -4.17 -17.90 -4.59
C LEU A 189 -5.67 -17.94 -4.91
N LEU A 190 -6.05 -17.51 -6.12
CA LEU A 190 -7.44 -17.53 -6.58
C LEU A 190 -7.99 -18.97 -6.68
N LYS A 191 -7.22 -19.89 -7.25
CA LYS A 191 -7.59 -21.33 -7.29
C LYS A 191 -7.69 -21.95 -5.89
N ALA A 192 -6.89 -21.50 -4.94
CA ALA A 192 -6.98 -21.92 -3.54
C ALA A 192 -8.21 -21.35 -2.81
N GLY A 193 -8.98 -20.46 -3.45
CA GLY A 193 -10.21 -19.88 -2.89
C GLY A 193 -10.01 -18.55 -2.20
N ALA A 194 -9.00 -17.77 -2.60
CA ALA A 194 -8.91 -16.36 -2.23
C ALA A 194 -10.16 -15.62 -2.69
N ASP A 195 -10.80 -14.88 -1.79
CA ASP A 195 -11.90 -13.99 -2.15
C ASP A 195 -11.35 -12.79 -2.93
N VAL A 196 -11.66 -12.75 -4.22
CA VAL A 196 -11.18 -11.74 -5.17
C VAL A 196 -11.70 -10.33 -4.83
N ASN A 197 -12.86 -10.24 -4.19
CA ASN A 197 -13.51 -8.99 -3.80
C ASN A 197 -13.36 -8.68 -2.30
N ALA A 198 -12.53 -9.43 -1.58
CA ALA A 198 -12.21 -9.10 -0.21
C ALA A 198 -11.66 -7.67 -0.12
N GLU A 199 -12.15 -6.92 0.86
CA GLU A 199 -11.66 -5.57 1.15
C GLU A 199 -10.57 -5.59 2.22
N SER A 200 -9.65 -4.64 2.12
CA SER A 200 -8.66 -4.28 3.15
C SER A 200 -8.94 -2.90 3.73
N ASP A 201 -8.35 -2.64 4.89
CA ASP A 201 -8.40 -1.36 5.62
C ASP A 201 -7.31 -0.38 5.11
N ALA A 202 -6.63 -0.73 4.01
CA ALA A 202 -5.69 0.17 3.36
C ALA A 202 -6.38 1.49 3.00
N TYR A 203 -5.65 2.60 3.16
CA TYR A 203 -6.13 3.95 2.84
C TYR A 203 -7.47 4.36 3.48
N GLY A 204 -7.88 3.73 4.57
CA GLY A 204 -9.13 4.05 5.28
C GLY A 204 -10.26 3.06 5.04
N GLY A 205 -10.04 1.99 4.26
CA GLY A 205 -11.04 0.95 4.03
C GLY A 205 -11.33 0.68 2.57
N ARG A 206 -12.14 -0.36 2.33
CA ARG A 206 -12.79 -0.66 1.04
C ARG A 206 -11.86 -0.96 -0.13
N SER A 207 -10.56 -1.07 0.14
CA SER A 207 -9.56 -1.30 -0.90
C SER A 207 -9.59 -2.76 -1.34
N THR A 208 -9.99 -3.02 -2.59
CA THR A 208 -9.95 -4.34 -3.22
C THR A 208 -8.59 -4.62 -3.87
N THR A 209 -8.28 -5.88 -4.14
CA THR A 209 -7.02 -6.23 -4.84
C THR A 209 -6.96 -5.62 -6.23
N LEU A 210 -8.08 -5.62 -6.98
CA LEU A 210 -8.13 -5.03 -8.32
C LEU A 210 -7.88 -3.52 -8.30
N GLY A 211 -8.55 -2.78 -7.42
CA GLY A 211 -8.37 -1.33 -7.30
C GLY A 211 -6.95 -0.95 -6.86
N LEU A 212 -6.38 -1.68 -5.90
CA LEU A 212 -4.98 -1.47 -5.49
C LEU A 212 -3.99 -1.79 -6.60
N THR A 213 -4.23 -2.84 -7.40
CA THR A 213 -3.36 -3.21 -8.52
C THR A 213 -3.37 -2.13 -9.60
N ALA A 214 -4.56 -1.66 -9.97
CA ALA A 214 -4.74 -0.68 -11.03
C ALA A 214 -4.16 0.70 -10.69
N THR A 215 -4.08 1.03 -9.39
CA THR A 215 -3.48 2.29 -8.90
C THR A 215 -2.00 2.16 -8.50
N SER A 216 -1.41 0.97 -8.63
CA SER A 216 -0.04 0.69 -8.19
C SER A 216 0.99 0.90 -9.30
N TRP A 217 2.07 1.62 -8.97
CA TRP A 217 3.25 1.72 -9.82
C TRP A 217 4.04 0.41 -9.90
N HIS A 218 4.07 -0.41 -8.84
CA HIS A 218 4.99 -1.55 -8.77
C HIS A 218 4.70 -2.65 -9.82
N PRO A 219 3.44 -3.12 -10.01
CA PRO A 219 3.11 -4.06 -11.07
C PRO A 219 3.27 -3.48 -12.47
N GLU A 220 3.04 -2.18 -12.64
CA GLU A 220 3.20 -1.50 -13.93
C GLU A 220 4.68 -1.44 -14.32
N ASN A 221 5.55 -0.96 -13.42
CA ASN A 221 6.98 -0.94 -13.63
C ASN A 221 7.56 -2.36 -13.83
N ALA A 222 6.94 -3.38 -13.25
CA ALA A 222 7.29 -4.77 -13.49
C ALA A 222 6.77 -5.32 -14.85
N GLY A 223 5.90 -4.58 -15.56
CA GLY A 223 5.33 -4.96 -16.85
C GLY A 223 4.20 -5.98 -16.78
N VAL A 224 3.54 -6.09 -15.62
CA VAL A 224 2.53 -7.14 -15.35
C VAL A 224 1.20 -6.60 -14.83
N GLN A 225 1.01 -5.27 -14.74
CA GLN A 225 -0.21 -4.66 -14.22
C GLN A 225 -1.46 -5.10 -14.98
N LEU A 226 -1.51 -4.91 -16.30
CA LEU A 226 -2.69 -5.24 -17.10
C LEU A 226 -2.99 -6.75 -17.10
N PRO A 227 -2.02 -7.67 -17.29
CA PRO A 227 -2.26 -9.10 -17.14
C PRO A 227 -2.81 -9.49 -15.75
N LEU A 228 -2.33 -8.83 -14.70
CA LEU A 228 -2.79 -9.08 -13.33
C LEU A 228 -4.23 -8.58 -13.13
N MET A 229 -4.56 -7.40 -13.65
CA MET A 229 -5.93 -6.86 -13.65
C MET A 229 -6.89 -7.75 -14.43
N GLU A 230 -6.48 -8.23 -15.61
CA GLU A 230 -7.26 -9.14 -16.44
C GLU A 230 -7.57 -10.44 -15.70
N LEU A 231 -6.56 -11.08 -15.10
CA LEU A 231 -6.74 -12.30 -14.32
C LEU A 231 -7.71 -12.09 -13.14
N LEU A 232 -7.61 -10.97 -12.43
CA LEU A 232 -8.52 -10.67 -11.32
C LEU A 232 -9.97 -10.53 -11.82
N ILE A 233 -10.19 -9.85 -12.95
CA ILE A 233 -11.52 -9.70 -13.58
C ILE A 233 -12.05 -11.06 -14.05
N GLU A 234 -11.22 -11.91 -14.65
CA GLU A 234 -11.60 -13.27 -15.05
C GLU A 234 -12.13 -14.11 -13.87
N TYR A 235 -11.61 -13.89 -12.67
CA TYR A 235 -12.06 -14.54 -11.44
C TYR A 235 -13.20 -13.79 -10.73
N GLY A 236 -13.77 -12.77 -11.35
CA GLY A 236 -14.97 -12.08 -10.86
C GLY A 236 -14.69 -10.84 -10.00
N ALA A 237 -13.50 -10.23 -10.11
CA ALA A 237 -13.25 -8.93 -9.49
C ALA A 237 -14.21 -7.86 -10.05
N MET A 238 -14.81 -7.07 -9.17
CA MET A 238 -15.70 -5.97 -9.54
C MET A 238 -14.90 -4.78 -10.07
N VAL A 239 -15.17 -4.36 -11.31
CA VAL A 239 -14.47 -3.25 -11.98
C VAL A 239 -14.64 -1.93 -11.22
N ASP A 240 -15.87 -1.50 -10.92
CA ASP A 240 -16.14 -0.20 -10.24
C ASP A 240 -16.16 -0.29 -8.71
N GLY A 241 -15.53 -1.33 -8.14
CA GLY A 241 -15.50 -1.55 -6.69
C GLY A 241 -16.90 -1.67 -6.04
N PRO A 242 -16.94 -1.98 -4.74
CA PRO A 242 -18.21 -2.17 -4.01
C PRO A 242 -18.84 -0.88 -3.48
N ASP A 243 -18.13 0.25 -3.47
CA ASP A 243 -18.64 1.58 -3.08
C ASP A 243 -19.10 2.43 -4.28
N GLY A 244 -18.82 1.96 -5.49
CA GLY A 244 -19.20 2.61 -6.73
C GLY A 244 -18.37 3.83 -7.09
N GLY A 245 -17.18 3.99 -6.49
CA GLY A 245 -16.20 4.98 -6.93
C GLY A 245 -15.72 4.73 -8.37
N SER A 246 -15.30 5.78 -9.08
CA SER A 246 -14.78 5.64 -10.45
C SER A 246 -13.40 4.97 -10.41
N ALA A 247 -13.34 3.70 -10.83
CA ALA A 247 -12.08 2.97 -10.97
C ALA A 247 -11.14 3.64 -11.98
N VAL A 248 -11.71 4.24 -13.04
CA VAL A 248 -10.98 5.01 -14.05
C VAL A 248 -10.33 6.24 -13.42
N ASN A 249 -11.07 7.06 -12.67
CA ASN A 249 -10.52 8.28 -12.08
C ASN A 249 -9.46 7.94 -11.01
N GLY A 250 -9.66 6.86 -10.26
CA GLY A 250 -8.65 6.34 -9.34
C GLY A 250 -7.31 6.04 -10.03
N CYS A 251 -7.33 5.44 -11.22
CA CYS A 251 -6.13 5.24 -12.03
C CYS A 251 -5.52 6.56 -12.51
N LEU A 252 -6.33 7.49 -13.03
CA LEU A 252 -5.86 8.80 -13.52
C LEU A 252 -5.16 9.60 -12.42
N HIS A 253 -5.75 9.67 -11.21
CA HIS A 253 -5.18 10.35 -10.05
C HIS A 253 -3.84 9.76 -9.58
N ASN A 254 -3.55 8.51 -9.96
CA ASN A 254 -2.28 7.83 -9.67
C ASN A 254 -1.34 7.79 -10.90
N GLY A 255 -1.69 8.51 -11.97
CA GLY A 255 -0.94 8.57 -13.21
C GLY A 255 -0.98 7.29 -14.05
N ARG A 256 -1.86 6.32 -13.73
CA ARG A 256 -1.93 5.00 -14.36
C ARG A 256 -2.85 5.03 -15.58
N GLY A 257 -2.48 5.79 -16.60
CA GLY A 257 -3.29 6.01 -17.81
C GLY A 257 -3.68 4.73 -18.56
N GLU A 258 -2.75 3.77 -18.70
CA GLU A 258 -3.04 2.49 -19.37
C GLU A 258 -4.04 1.64 -18.58
N ALA A 259 -3.94 1.62 -17.24
CA ALA A 259 -4.92 0.95 -16.40
C ALA A 259 -6.31 1.62 -16.47
N ALA A 260 -6.35 2.95 -16.58
CA ALA A 260 -7.58 3.71 -16.78
C ALA A 260 -8.27 3.34 -18.11
N GLU A 261 -7.51 3.32 -19.21
CA GLU A 261 -7.99 2.86 -20.52
C GLU A 261 -8.47 1.41 -20.47
N PHE A 262 -7.73 0.54 -19.79
CA PHE A 262 -8.08 -0.86 -19.65
C PHE A 262 -9.44 -1.02 -18.94
N PHE A 263 -9.66 -0.32 -17.82
CA PHE A 263 -10.97 -0.34 -17.15
C PHE A 263 -12.09 0.20 -18.03
N ALA A 264 -11.87 1.33 -18.72
CA ALA A 264 -12.85 1.85 -19.66
C ALA A 264 -13.22 0.80 -20.72
N SER A 265 -12.22 0.10 -21.30
CA SER A 265 -12.44 -0.96 -22.28
C SER A 265 -13.20 -2.18 -21.74
N ARG A 266 -13.22 -2.37 -20.41
CA ARG A 266 -13.97 -3.42 -19.71
C ARG A 266 -15.32 -2.95 -19.19
N GLY A 267 -15.79 -1.78 -19.62
CA GLY A 267 -17.11 -1.26 -19.30
C GLY A 267 -17.20 -0.59 -17.92
N ALA A 268 -16.07 -0.14 -17.35
CA ALA A 268 -16.09 0.73 -16.19
C ALA A 268 -16.97 1.97 -16.45
N ARG A 269 -17.65 2.45 -15.41
CA ARG A 269 -18.44 3.69 -15.54
C ARG A 269 -17.51 4.87 -15.77
N LEU A 270 -17.90 5.71 -16.73
CA LEU A 270 -17.21 6.95 -17.05
C LEU A 270 -18.08 8.14 -16.67
N ASP A 271 -17.51 9.06 -15.90
CA ASP A 271 -17.96 10.44 -15.84
C ASP A 271 -17.18 11.30 -16.84
N LEU A 272 -17.40 12.61 -16.81
CA LEU A 272 -16.72 13.52 -17.74
C LEU A 272 -15.19 13.51 -17.56
N GLU A 273 -14.72 13.47 -16.31
CA GLU A 273 -13.29 13.42 -16.00
C GLU A 273 -12.65 12.15 -16.57
N GLY A 274 -13.22 11.00 -16.24
CA GLY A 274 -12.73 9.70 -16.67
C GLY A 274 -12.72 9.58 -18.20
N ALA A 275 -13.82 9.95 -18.85
CA ALA A 275 -13.96 9.91 -20.31
C ALA A 275 -12.91 10.80 -21.01
N ALA A 276 -12.63 11.98 -20.45
CA ALA A 276 -11.63 12.89 -20.97
C ALA A 276 -10.21 12.32 -20.81
N GLY A 277 -9.86 11.80 -19.64
CA GLY A 277 -8.55 11.23 -19.36
C GLY A 277 -8.20 10.02 -20.23
N VAL A 278 -9.17 9.15 -20.52
CA VAL A 278 -8.98 8.00 -21.44
C VAL A 278 -9.11 8.38 -22.92
N GLY A 279 -9.45 9.62 -23.25
CA GLY A 279 -9.50 10.12 -24.62
C GLY A 279 -10.76 9.74 -25.41
N TRP A 280 -11.84 9.34 -24.74
CA TRP A 280 -13.08 8.89 -25.38
C TRP A 280 -13.98 10.08 -25.76
N LEU A 281 -13.58 10.79 -26.82
CA LEU A 281 -14.20 12.06 -27.24
C LEU A 281 -15.73 11.99 -27.41
N ASP A 282 -16.26 10.90 -27.96
CA ASP A 282 -17.70 10.78 -28.17
C ASP A 282 -18.47 10.70 -26.83
N VAL A 283 -17.88 10.07 -25.82
CA VAL A 283 -18.42 10.04 -24.46
C VAL A 283 -18.28 11.41 -23.81
N VAL A 284 -17.14 12.10 -23.97
CA VAL A 284 -16.95 13.48 -23.51
C VAL A 284 -18.05 14.40 -24.06
N LYS A 285 -18.28 14.38 -25.38
CA LYS A 285 -19.33 15.17 -26.04
C LYS A 285 -20.73 14.90 -25.50
N SER A 286 -21.01 13.67 -25.07
CA SER A 286 -22.32 13.30 -24.52
C SER A 286 -22.70 14.09 -23.28
N PHE A 287 -21.72 14.60 -22.52
CA PHE A 287 -21.90 15.43 -21.33
C PHE A 287 -22.19 16.91 -21.63
N PHE A 288 -22.18 17.34 -22.89
CA PHE A 288 -22.45 18.72 -23.30
C PHE A 288 -23.79 18.84 -24.03
N LYS A 289 -24.45 19.99 -23.87
CA LYS A 289 -25.58 20.42 -24.71
C LYS A 289 -25.05 21.09 -25.98
N GLU A 290 -25.95 21.35 -26.93
CA GLU A 290 -25.61 22.03 -28.20
C GLU A 290 -25.07 23.45 -27.99
N ASP A 291 -25.46 24.12 -26.90
CA ASP A 291 -24.97 25.45 -26.53
C ASP A 291 -23.61 25.44 -25.82
N GLY A 292 -22.98 24.26 -25.67
CA GLY A 292 -21.69 24.08 -24.98
C GLY A 292 -21.80 24.05 -23.45
N SER A 293 -22.99 24.16 -22.86
CA SER A 293 -23.15 24.01 -21.41
C SER A 293 -23.17 22.54 -21.00
N LEU A 294 -22.68 22.25 -19.78
CA LEU A 294 -22.68 20.90 -19.21
C LEU A 294 -24.10 20.39 -18.94
N LYS A 295 -24.33 19.10 -19.22
CA LYS A 295 -25.52 18.34 -18.80
C LYS A 295 -25.29 17.78 -17.40
N SER A 296 -26.28 17.88 -16.54
CA SER A 296 -26.27 17.18 -15.23
C SER A 296 -26.16 15.66 -15.45
N PRO A 297 -25.35 14.93 -14.66
CA PRO A 297 -24.65 15.37 -13.44
C PRO A 297 -23.21 15.88 -13.66
N ALA A 298 -22.75 16.10 -14.89
CA ALA A 298 -21.38 16.54 -15.14
C ALA A 298 -21.08 17.91 -14.53
N THR A 299 -19.90 18.04 -13.91
CA THR A 299 -19.49 19.25 -13.18
C THR A 299 -18.34 19.97 -13.88
N GLN A 300 -18.19 21.26 -13.56
CA GLN A 300 -17.06 22.07 -14.01
C GLN A 300 -15.72 21.58 -13.45
N GLU A 301 -15.73 20.95 -12.28
CA GLU A 301 -14.54 20.32 -11.68
C GLU A 301 -14.10 19.11 -12.51
N GLN A 302 -15.02 18.19 -12.82
CA GLN A 302 -14.74 17.05 -13.69
C GLN A 302 -14.21 17.46 -15.06
N MET A 303 -14.74 18.55 -15.63
CA MET A 303 -14.25 19.09 -16.91
C MET A 303 -12.80 19.57 -16.80
N LYS A 304 -12.44 20.29 -15.73
CA LYS A 304 -11.08 20.81 -15.50
C LYS A 304 -10.08 19.70 -15.24
N ASP A 305 -10.44 18.75 -14.37
CA ASP A 305 -9.60 17.60 -14.06
C ASP A 305 -9.44 16.72 -15.31
N GLY A 306 -10.54 16.49 -16.03
CA GLY A 306 -10.55 15.76 -17.29
C GLY A 306 -9.66 16.41 -18.36
N PHE A 307 -9.68 17.75 -18.48
CA PHE A 307 -8.77 18.49 -19.36
C PHE A 307 -7.30 18.30 -18.94
N ALA A 308 -7.00 18.37 -17.64
CA ALA A 308 -5.64 18.13 -17.14
C ALA A 308 -5.15 16.71 -17.48
N TRP A 309 -5.99 15.68 -17.31
CA TRP A 309 -5.65 14.30 -17.68
C TRP A 309 -5.55 14.11 -19.20
N ALA A 310 -6.41 14.76 -19.97
CA ALA A 310 -6.33 14.75 -21.43
C ALA A 310 -4.99 15.33 -21.91
N CYS A 311 -4.50 16.41 -21.28
CA CYS A 311 -3.17 16.95 -21.52
C CYS A 311 -2.06 15.96 -21.12
N GLU A 312 -2.09 15.46 -19.88
CA GLU A 312 -1.09 14.53 -19.33
C GLU A 312 -0.91 13.28 -20.22
N PHE A 313 -2.03 12.70 -20.67
CA PHE A 313 -2.04 11.49 -21.49
C PHE A 313 -2.16 11.77 -23.00
N SER A 314 -1.87 12.99 -23.44
CA SER A 314 -1.78 13.37 -24.86
C SER A 314 -3.06 13.07 -25.69
N ARG A 315 -4.23 13.26 -25.10
CA ARG A 315 -5.55 13.12 -25.74
C ARG A 315 -5.92 14.37 -26.53
N THR A 316 -5.12 14.71 -27.54
CA THR A 316 -5.21 15.98 -28.29
C THR A 316 -6.63 16.31 -28.77
N ARG A 317 -7.37 15.33 -29.29
CA ARG A 317 -8.75 15.53 -29.75
C ARG A 317 -9.74 15.92 -28.64
N VAL A 318 -9.49 15.49 -27.40
CA VAL A 318 -10.28 15.90 -26.23
C VAL A 318 -9.85 17.29 -25.77
N VAL A 319 -8.54 17.57 -25.75
CA VAL A 319 -7.98 18.89 -25.43
C VAL A 319 -8.51 19.97 -26.38
N ASP A 320 -8.61 19.68 -27.68
CA ASP A 320 -9.14 20.64 -28.67
C ASP A 320 -10.66 20.90 -28.51
N PHE A 321 -11.38 19.98 -27.87
CA PHE A 321 -12.83 20.08 -27.70
C PHE A 321 -13.22 20.81 -26.40
N LEU A 322 -12.47 20.59 -25.32
CA LEU A 322 -12.71 21.15 -23.98
C LEU A 322 -12.17 22.57 -23.85
#